data_AF-A0A2V8AR90-F1
#
_entry.id   AF-A0A2V8AR90-F1
#
_cell.length_a   1.000
_cell.length_b   1.000
_cell.length_c   1.000
_cell.angle_alpha   90.00
_cell.angle_beta   90.00
_cell.angle_gamma   90.00
#
_symmetry.space_group_name_H-M   'P 1'
#
loop_
_entity.id
_entity.type
_entity.pdbx_description
1 polymer ?
#
loop_
_entity_poly.entity_id
_entity_poly.type
_entity_poly.pdbx_seq_one_letter_code
_entity_poly.pdbx_strand_id
1 'polypeptide(L)'
;MLKAAHAIIRLSGGEHAYDPTSPFAKTVLRVAKLYASNAADVRALEWLDKLDVTRLATDPGKRQGDGDREQEFASLREQYYGIRTGSLARLGRWQPCLETAMRAVSECGQLHHDNHVWFARRIALAKQRLGRPQEAFDELQQLAARKPTGFMQADIAAAAWAAGDQ
;
A
#
# COMPACT_ATOMS: atom_id res chain seq x y z
N MET A 1 16.40 16.59 8.59
CA MET A 1 15.75 15.89 7.46
C MET A 1 14.37 16.46 7.11
N LEU A 2 13.44 16.60 8.07
CA LEU A 2 12.06 17.06 7.78
C LEU A 2 11.96 18.50 7.23
N LYS A 3 12.77 19.45 7.71
CA LYS A 3 12.78 20.84 7.18
C LYS A 3 13.09 20.88 5.67
N ALA A 4 14.05 20.06 5.22
CA ALA A 4 14.40 19.96 3.81
C ALA A 4 13.26 19.34 2.98
N ALA A 5 12.61 18.28 3.48
CA ALA A 5 11.46 17.68 2.79
C ALA A 5 10.30 18.66 2.63
N HIS A 6 9.98 19.44 3.67
CA HIS A 6 8.96 20.49 3.58
C HIS A 6 9.33 21.59 2.57
N ALA A 7 10.61 21.99 2.53
CA ALA A 7 11.08 22.95 1.53
C ALA A 7 10.94 22.41 0.10
N ILE A 8 11.30 21.14 -0.14
CA ILE A 8 11.17 20.49 -1.45
C ILE A 8 9.72 20.48 -1.90
N ILE A 9 8.79 19.99 -1.08
CA ILE A 9 7.37 19.91 -1.50
C ILE A 9 6.76 21.29 -1.71
N ARG A 10 7.19 22.30 -0.95
CA ARG A 10 6.73 23.69 -1.13
C ARG A 10 7.20 24.25 -2.47
N LEU A 11 8.45 23.98 -2.87
CA LEU A 11 9.04 24.47 -4.11
C LEU A 11 8.58 23.70 -5.35
N SER A 12 8.12 22.46 -5.17
CA SER A 12 7.71 21.57 -6.28
C SER A 12 6.21 21.28 -6.36
N GLY A 13 5.40 21.79 -5.42
CA GLY A 13 3.96 21.49 -5.29
C GLY A 13 3.01 22.27 -6.21
N GLY A 14 3.48 22.75 -7.37
CA GLY A 14 2.69 23.53 -8.32
C GLY A 14 2.12 22.72 -9.49
N GLU A 15 1.97 23.37 -10.64
CA GLU A 15 1.47 22.77 -11.89
C GLU A 15 2.20 21.47 -12.26
N HIS A 16 3.54 21.53 -12.21
CA HIS A 16 4.48 20.45 -12.55
C HIS A 16 4.73 19.43 -11.42
N ALA A 17 3.92 19.41 -10.36
CA ALA A 17 4.17 18.57 -9.19
C ALA A 17 4.27 17.07 -9.51
N TYR A 18 3.61 16.60 -10.58
CA TYR A 18 3.55 15.18 -10.95
C TYR A 18 4.36 14.84 -12.19
N ASP A 19 5.13 15.81 -12.72
CA ASP A 19 6.01 15.58 -13.86
C ASP A 19 7.05 14.51 -13.50
N PRO A 20 7.50 13.65 -14.44
CA PRO A 20 8.42 12.56 -14.15
C PRO A 20 9.73 12.99 -13.46
N THR A 21 10.17 14.22 -13.73
CA THR A 21 11.38 14.85 -13.16
C THR A 21 11.12 15.53 -11.82
N SER A 22 9.86 15.77 -11.45
CA SER A 22 9.50 16.44 -10.21
C SER A 22 9.88 15.61 -8.98
N PRO A 23 10.47 16.24 -7.95
CA PRO A 23 10.77 15.56 -6.70
C PRO A 23 9.57 15.46 -5.76
N PHE A 24 8.44 16.13 -6.06
CA PHE A 24 7.31 16.30 -5.12
C PHE A 24 6.76 14.95 -4.64
N ALA A 25 6.19 14.15 -5.55
CA ALA A 25 5.55 12.88 -5.19
C ALA A 25 6.55 11.88 -4.58
N LYS A 26 7.76 11.81 -5.14
CA LYS A 26 8.85 10.96 -4.64
C LYS A 26 9.25 11.33 -3.21
N THR A 27 9.34 12.63 -2.90
CA THR A 27 9.66 13.12 -1.55
C THR A 27 8.56 12.76 -0.57
N VAL A 28 7.30 13.00 -0.92
CA VAL A 28 6.15 12.68 -0.06
C VAL A 28 6.12 11.18 0.25
N LEU A 29 6.22 10.33 -0.77
CA LEU A 29 6.21 8.87 -0.60
C LEU A 29 7.39 8.39 0.24
N ARG A 30 8.59 8.96 0.06
CA ARG A 30 9.77 8.60 0.84
C ARG A 30 9.61 8.95 2.31
N VAL A 31 9.06 10.13 2.62
CA VAL A 31 8.82 10.55 4.01
C VAL A 31 7.69 9.73 4.63
N ALA A 32 6.59 9.50 3.91
CA ALA A 32 5.49 8.65 4.38
C ALA A 32 5.98 7.23 4.70
N LYS A 33 6.80 6.64 3.81
CA LYS A 33 7.44 5.34 4.04
C LYS A 33 8.31 5.34 5.29
N LEU A 34 9.13 6.38 5.49
CA LEU A 34 9.96 6.52 6.68
C LEU A 34 9.12 6.56 7.97
N TYR A 35 8.02 7.32 7.99
CA TYR A 35 7.12 7.35 9.14
C TYR A 35 6.45 5.99 9.39
N ALA A 36 5.92 5.35 8.36
CA ALA A 36 5.31 4.03 8.46
C ALA A 36 6.29 2.97 8.99
N SER A 37 7.55 3.01 8.55
CA SER A 37 8.60 2.12 9.05
C SER A 37 8.95 2.33 10.53
N ASN A 38 8.67 3.50 11.08
CA ASN A 38 8.88 3.83 12.50
C ASN A 38 7.59 3.79 13.31
N ALA A 39 6.58 3.02 12.85
CA ALA A 39 5.26 2.89 13.50
C ALA A 39 4.52 4.23 13.72
N ALA A 40 4.90 5.28 13.00
CA ALA A 40 4.24 6.59 13.04
C ALA A 40 3.17 6.69 11.93
N ASP A 41 2.25 5.73 11.91
CA ASP A 41 1.28 5.54 10.81
C ASP A 41 0.37 6.76 10.57
N VAL A 42 -0.01 7.48 11.64
CA VAL A 42 -0.79 8.73 11.49
C VAL A 42 -0.01 9.76 10.68
N ARG A 43 1.29 9.94 10.98
CA ARG A 43 2.16 10.85 10.23
C ARG A 43 2.38 10.38 8.80
N ALA A 44 2.47 9.07 8.58
CA ALA A 44 2.55 8.53 7.22
C ALA A 44 1.31 8.92 6.39
N LEU A 45 0.11 8.76 6.95
CA LEU A 45 -1.14 9.15 6.29
C LEU A 45 -1.23 10.65 6.03
N GLU A 46 -0.87 11.50 7.00
CA GLU A 46 -0.83 12.97 6.83
C GLU A 46 0.07 13.41 5.66
N TRP A 47 1.17 12.69 5.42
CA TRP A 47 2.04 12.94 4.28
C TRP A 47 1.38 12.46 2.97
N LEU A 48 0.80 11.26 2.95
CA LEU A 48 0.11 10.74 1.78
C LEU A 48 -1.08 11.60 1.35
N ASP A 49 -1.79 12.23 2.29
CA ASP A 49 -2.92 13.13 2.01
C ASP A 49 -2.51 14.42 1.27
N LYS A 50 -1.20 14.67 1.09
CA LYS A 50 -0.68 15.76 0.24
C LYS A 50 -0.65 15.40 -1.25
N LEU A 51 -0.90 14.13 -1.58
CA LEU A 51 -0.89 13.63 -2.95
C LEU A 51 -2.30 13.53 -3.50
N ASP A 52 -2.42 13.90 -4.78
CA ASP A 52 -3.51 13.48 -5.64
C ASP A 52 -3.12 12.15 -6.30
N VAL A 53 -3.74 11.07 -5.82
CA VAL A 53 -3.44 9.71 -6.29
C VAL A 53 -3.72 9.52 -7.77
N THR A 54 -4.68 10.26 -8.33
CA THR A 54 -5.09 10.14 -9.74
C THR A 54 -4.00 10.65 -10.69
N ARG A 55 -3.17 11.57 -10.21
CA ARG A 55 -2.03 12.16 -10.94
C ARG A 55 -0.73 11.37 -10.76
N LEU A 56 -0.69 10.36 -9.89
CA LEU A 56 0.51 9.53 -9.72
C LEU A 56 0.69 8.60 -10.93
N ALA A 57 1.93 8.50 -11.42
CA ALA A 57 2.30 7.57 -12.48
C ALA A 57 2.00 6.10 -12.10
N THR A 58 1.47 5.36 -13.06
CA THR A 58 1.22 3.90 -13.00
C THR A 58 2.38 3.08 -13.49
N ASP A 59 3.28 3.68 -14.27
CA ASP A 59 4.39 2.98 -14.87
C ASP A 59 5.40 2.56 -13.79
N PRO A 60 5.94 1.33 -13.88
CA PRO A 60 6.99 0.88 -12.99
C PRO A 60 8.22 1.80 -13.08
N GLY A 61 8.88 2.04 -11.96
CA GLY A 61 10.14 2.76 -11.94
C GLY A 61 11.27 1.85 -12.42
N LYS A 62 12.16 2.35 -13.27
CA LYS A 62 13.37 1.63 -13.70
C LYS A 62 14.60 2.26 -13.06
N ARG A 63 15.50 1.44 -12.54
CA ARG A 63 16.84 1.87 -12.12
C ARG A 63 17.87 0.94 -12.72
N GLN A 64 18.91 1.52 -13.31
CA GLN A 64 20.08 0.75 -13.71
C GLN A 64 20.83 0.32 -12.44
N GLY A 65 20.96 -0.99 -12.24
CA GLY A 65 21.74 -1.56 -11.16
C GLY A 65 23.24 -1.45 -11.42
N ASP A 66 24.04 -2.05 -10.52
CA ASP A 66 25.45 -2.29 -10.80
C ASP A 66 25.56 -3.48 -11.78
N GLY A 67 26.11 -3.22 -12.97
CA GLY A 67 26.02 -4.11 -14.14
C GLY A 67 24.74 -3.93 -14.98
N ASP A 68 24.63 -4.64 -16.10
CA ASP A 68 23.56 -4.52 -17.11
C ASP A 68 22.18 -5.05 -16.63
N ARG A 69 21.96 -5.12 -15.31
CA ARG A 69 20.71 -5.57 -14.70
C ARG A 69 19.83 -4.36 -14.40
N GLU A 70 18.79 -4.19 -15.21
CA GLU A 70 17.71 -3.24 -14.95
C GLU A 70 16.85 -3.77 -13.79
N GLN A 71 16.70 -2.97 -12.73
CA GLN A 71 15.82 -3.30 -11.61
C GLN A 71 14.53 -2.48 -11.74
N GLU A 72 13.41 -3.19 -11.85
CA GLU A 72 12.07 -2.64 -11.89
C GLU A 72 11.50 -2.50 -10.48
N PHE A 73 10.84 -1.38 -10.22
CA PHE A 73 10.24 -1.02 -8.95
C PHE A 73 8.76 -0.70 -9.12
N ALA A 74 7.99 -0.94 -8.05
CA ALA A 74 6.61 -0.49 -7.94
C ALA A 74 6.44 0.97 -8.37
N SER A 75 5.38 1.24 -9.13
CA SER A 75 5.03 2.59 -9.56
C SER A 75 4.77 3.53 -8.37
N LEU A 76 4.76 4.85 -8.59
CA LEU A 76 4.48 5.79 -7.50
C LEU A 76 3.06 5.57 -6.93
N ARG A 77 2.09 5.24 -7.80
CA ARG A 77 0.73 4.89 -7.38
C ARG A 77 0.68 3.61 -6.56
N GLU A 78 1.42 2.59 -6.97
CA GLU A 78 1.50 1.33 -6.23
C GLU A 78 2.17 1.53 -4.86
N GLN A 79 3.26 2.31 -4.80
CA GLN A 79 3.91 2.67 -3.54
C GLN A 79 2.97 3.42 -2.60
N TYR A 80 2.19 4.37 -3.13
CA TYR A 80 1.16 5.08 -2.37
C TYR A 80 0.18 4.10 -1.72
N TYR A 81 -0.41 3.20 -2.52
CA TYR A 81 -1.39 2.24 -2.02
C TYR A 81 -0.79 1.26 -1.01
N GLY A 82 0.45 0.79 -1.24
CA GLY A 82 1.16 -0.09 -0.32
C GLY A 82 1.37 0.56 1.07
N ILE A 83 1.83 1.81 1.10
CA ILE A 83 2.04 2.55 2.36
C ILE A 83 0.69 2.86 3.03
N ARG A 84 -0.30 3.34 2.26
CA ARG A 84 -1.61 3.75 2.79
C ARG A 84 -2.35 2.58 3.43
N THR A 85 -2.52 1.48 2.70
CA THR A 85 -3.22 0.29 3.22
C THR A 85 -2.50 -0.35 4.40
N GLY A 86 -1.17 -0.41 4.37
CA GLY A 86 -0.38 -0.90 5.50
C GLY A 86 -0.58 -0.06 6.77
N SER A 87 -0.58 1.27 6.63
CA SER A 87 -0.76 2.20 7.75
C SER A 87 -2.19 2.17 8.29
N LEU A 88 -3.20 2.14 7.41
CA LEU A 88 -4.61 2.03 7.81
C LEU A 88 -4.90 0.73 8.57
N ALA A 89 -4.37 -0.40 8.09
CA ALA A 89 -4.52 -1.70 8.75
C ALA A 89 -3.90 -1.71 10.16
N ARG A 90 -2.68 -1.17 10.33
CA ARG A 90 -2.03 -1.08 11.66
C ARG A 90 -2.78 -0.18 12.63
N LEU A 91 -3.45 0.86 12.13
CA LEU A 91 -4.31 1.76 12.91
C LEU A 91 -5.71 1.19 13.16
N GLY A 92 -6.04 0.01 12.65
CA GLY A 92 -7.38 -0.59 12.77
C GLY A 92 -8.46 0.16 11.98
N ARG A 93 -8.08 1.00 11.01
CA ARG A 93 -9.02 1.74 10.15
C ARG A 93 -9.47 0.85 9.00
N TRP A 94 -10.29 -0.15 9.30
CA TRP A 94 -10.60 -1.26 8.40
C TRP A 94 -11.41 -0.85 7.17
N GLN A 95 -12.45 -0.03 7.32
CA GLN A 95 -13.26 0.41 6.17
C GLN A 95 -12.42 1.21 5.14
N PRO A 96 -11.66 2.26 5.52
CA PRO A 96 -10.77 2.93 4.57
C PRO A 96 -9.68 2.02 4.02
N CYS A 97 -9.18 1.06 4.81
CA CYS A 97 -8.19 0.08 4.34
C CYS A 97 -8.74 -0.78 3.21
N LEU A 98 -9.96 -1.30 3.38
CA LEU A 98 -10.66 -2.12 2.38
C LEU A 98 -10.83 -1.36 1.07
N GLU A 99 -11.44 -0.18 1.12
CA GLU A 99 -11.68 0.67 -0.05
C GLU A 99 -10.38 1.00 -0.78
N THR A 100 -9.35 1.41 -0.02
CA THR A 100 -8.04 1.76 -0.58
C THR A 100 -7.36 0.55 -1.22
N ALA A 101 -7.44 -0.63 -0.61
CA ALA A 101 -6.84 -1.85 -1.15
C ALA A 101 -7.56 -2.36 -2.40
N MET A 102 -8.89 -2.27 -2.44
CA MET A 102 -9.66 -2.60 -3.63
C MET A 102 -9.33 -1.66 -4.80
N ARG A 103 -9.22 -0.35 -4.54
CA ARG A 103 -8.75 0.62 -5.53
C ARG A 103 -7.35 0.32 -6.04
N ALA A 104 -6.44 -0.10 -5.16
CA ALA A 104 -5.10 -0.51 -5.57
C ALA A 104 -5.13 -1.67 -6.58
N VAL A 105 -5.97 -2.68 -6.33
CA VAL A 105 -6.11 -3.83 -7.23
C VAL A 105 -6.75 -3.45 -8.57
N SER A 106 -7.65 -2.46 -8.60
CA SER A 106 -8.29 -2.02 -9.84
C SER A 106 -7.49 -0.98 -10.64
N GLU A 107 -6.74 -0.10 -9.95
CA GLU A 107 -6.09 1.06 -10.57
C GLU A 107 -4.59 0.86 -10.83
N CYS A 108 -3.94 -0.09 -10.15
CA CYS A 108 -2.59 -0.50 -10.48
C CYS A 108 -2.66 -1.62 -11.51
N GLY A 109 -2.03 -1.44 -12.67
CA GLY A 109 -1.93 -2.48 -13.69
C GLY A 109 -1.14 -3.69 -13.17
N GLN A 110 0.18 -3.67 -13.36
CA GLN A 110 1.06 -4.72 -12.82
C GLN A 110 1.48 -4.37 -11.38
N LEU A 111 1.26 -5.30 -10.46
CA LEU A 111 1.69 -5.20 -9.06
C LEU A 111 3.02 -5.93 -8.84
N HIS A 112 3.96 -5.24 -8.21
CA HIS A 112 5.33 -5.67 -7.93
C HIS A 112 5.48 -6.16 -6.48
N HIS A 113 6.59 -6.84 -6.19
CA HIS A 113 7.00 -7.21 -4.83
C HIS A 113 5.91 -7.92 -4.00
N ASP A 114 5.11 -8.76 -4.66
CA ASP A 114 3.98 -9.45 -4.04
C ASP A 114 2.90 -8.53 -3.45
N ASN A 115 2.81 -7.29 -3.93
CA ASN A 115 1.77 -6.37 -3.49
C ASN A 115 0.36 -6.90 -3.80
N HIS A 116 0.18 -7.70 -4.84
CA HIS A 116 -1.08 -8.42 -5.07
C HIS A 116 -1.46 -9.30 -3.88
N VAL A 117 -0.49 -10.01 -3.27
CA VAL A 117 -0.70 -10.82 -2.06
C VAL A 117 -1.03 -9.93 -0.88
N TRP A 118 -0.27 -8.85 -0.67
CA TRP A 118 -0.46 -7.96 0.46
C TRP A 118 -1.80 -7.22 0.41
N PHE A 119 -2.25 -6.78 -0.77
CA PHE A 119 -3.56 -6.16 -0.94
C PHE A 119 -4.68 -7.17 -0.72
N ALA A 120 -4.61 -8.36 -1.32
CA ALA A 120 -5.60 -9.41 -1.12
C ALA A 120 -5.74 -9.80 0.36
N ARG A 121 -4.61 -9.99 1.05
CA ARG A 121 -4.60 -10.23 2.50
C ARG A 121 -5.29 -9.10 3.28
N ARG A 122 -4.96 -7.84 3.00
CA ARG A 122 -5.56 -6.70 3.71
C ARG A 122 -7.05 -6.54 3.44
N ILE A 123 -7.51 -6.84 2.24
CA ILE A 123 -8.94 -6.89 1.89
C ILE A 123 -9.65 -7.91 2.78
N ALA A 124 -9.14 -9.14 2.83
CA ALA A 124 -9.76 -10.20 3.64
C ALA A 124 -9.74 -9.86 5.14
N LEU A 125 -8.61 -9.38 5.68
CA LEU A 125 -8.53 -8.95 7.08
C LEU A 125 -9.49 -7.81 7.40
N ALA A 126 -9.65 -6.84 6.49
CA ALA A 126 -10.61 -5.76 6.67
C ALA A 126 -12.05 -6.30 6.67
N LYS A 127 -12.41 -7.21 5.76
CA LYS A 127 -13.73 -7.88 5.74
C LYS A 127 -14.03 -8.59 7.05
N GLN A 128 -13.09 -9.38 7.55
CA GLN A 128 -13.24 -10.07 8.84
C GLN A 128 -13.57 -9.07 9.96
N ARG A 129 -12.81 -7.97 10.03
CA ARG A 129 -12.96 -6.93 11.06
C ARG A 129 -14.23 -6.09 10.91
N LEU A 130 -14.87 -6.13 9.75
CA LEU A 130 -16.13 -5.47 9.43
C LEU A 130 -17.33 -6.45 9.53
N GLY A 131 -17.16 -7.58 10.21
CA GLY A 131 -18.25 -8.53 10.47
C GLY A 131 -18.53 -9.50 9.32
N ARG A 132 -17.59 -9.67 8.38
CA ARG A 132 -17.70 -10.59 7.23
C ARG A 132 -16.63 -11.70 7.29
N PRO A 133 -16.60 -12.52 8.36
CA PRO A 133 -15.53 -13.48 8.58
C PRO A 133 -15.55 -14.65 7.59
N GLN A 134 -16.72 -15.11 7.14
CA GLN A 134 -16.82 -16.20 6.15
C GLN A 134 -16.17 -15.79 4.81
N GLU A 135 -16.48 -14.60 4.31
CA GLU A 135 -15.85 -14.09 3.08
C GLU A 135 -14.33 -13.94 3.23
N ALA A 136 -13.88 -13.47 4.39
CA ALA A 136 -12.46 -13.36 4.67
C ALA A 136 -11.76 -14.72 4.67
N PHE A 137 -12.39 -15.74 5.27
CA PHE A 137 -11.87 -17.10 5.29
C PHE A 137 -11.74 -17.68 3.89
N ASP A 138 -12.80 -17.59 3.07
CA ASP A 138 -12.80 -18.11 1.70
C ASP A 138 -11.72 -17.42 0.84
N GLU A 139 -11.60 -16.10 0.95
CA GLU A 139 -10.59 -15.33 0.23
C GLU A 139 -9.16 -15.64 0.67
N LEU A 140 -8.92 -15.84 1.97
CA LEU A 140 -7.61 -16.22 2.49
C LEU A 140 -7.23 -17.64 2.06
N GLN A 141 -8.17 -18.59 2.03
CA GLN A 141 -7.92 -19.94 1.52
C GLN A 141 -7.54 -19.90 0.03
N GLN A 142 -8.30 -19.16 -0.79
CA GLN A 142 -8.00 -19.01 -2.22
C GLN A 142 -6.63 -18.36 -2.45
N LEU A 143 -6.29 -17.34 -1.64
CA LEU A 143 -4.99 -16.68 -1.72
C LEU A 143 -3.86 -17.64 -1.35
N ALA A 144 -4.00 -18.40 -0.27
CA ALA A 144 -3.00 -19.37 0.18
C ALA A 144 -2.80 -20.52 -0.80
N ALA A 145 -3.86 -20.96 -1.49
CA ALA A 145 -3.77 -21.97 -2.54
C ALA A 145 -2.93 -21.51 -3.74
N ARG A 146 -2.97 -20.21 -4.07
CA ARG A 146 -2.19 -19.62 -5.17
C ARG A 146 -0.76 -19.29 -4.76
N LYS A 147 -0.57 -18.77 -3.54
CA LYS A 147 0.73 -18.32 -3.04
C LYS A 147 0.87 -18.63 -1.55
N PRO A 148 1.26 -19.86 -1.19
CA PRO A 148 1.36 -20.28 0.19
C PRO A 148 2.45 -19.50 0.90
N THR A 149 2.10 -18.86 2.01
CA THR A 149 3.04 -18.17 2.90
C THR A 149 2.68 -18.46 4.35
N GLY A 150 3.69 -18.72 5.19
CA GLY A 150 3.47 -19.22 6.55
C GLY A 150 2.59 -18.32 7.42
N PHE A 151 2.69 -17.00 7.25
CA PHE A 151 1.88 -16.06 8.03
C PHE A 151 0.37 -16.11 7.70
N MET A 152 -0.02 -16.59 6.51
CA MET A 152 -1.44 -16.67 6.12
C MET A 152 -2.22 -17.71 6.94
N GLN A 153 -1.56 -18.75 7.45
CA GLN A 153 -2.23 -19.80 8.23
C GLN A 153 -2.84 -19.23 9.52
N ALA A 154 -2.15 -18.27 10.15
CA ALA A 154 -2.68 -17.57 11.31
C ALA A 154 -3.92 -16.73 10.96
N ASP A 155 -3.91 -16.06 9.81
CA ASP A 155 -5.06 -15.26 9.36
C ASP A 155 -6.27 -16.17 9.03
N ILE A 156 -6.04 -17.30 8.34
CA ILE A 156 -7.08 -18.28 8.00
C ILE A 156 -7.70 -18.84 9.28
N ALA A 157 -6.87 -19.28 10.24
CA ALA A 157 -7.37 -19.83 11.50
C ALA A 157 -8.20 -18.79 12.28
N ALA A 158 -7.75 -17.53 12.33
CA ALA A 158 -8.50 -16.47 12.98
C ALA A 158 -9.84 -16.17 12.27
N ALA A 159 -9.86 -16.19 10.94
CA ALA A 159 -11.09 -15.99 10.16
C ALA A 159 -12.08 -17.15 10.34
N ALA A 160 -11.59 -18.40 10.32
CA ALA A 160 -12.39 -19.60 10.55
C ALA A 160 -13.05 -19.61 11.93
N TRP A 161 -12.27 -19.28 12.97
CA TRP A 161 -12.79 -19.15 14.34
C TRP A 161 -13.92 -18.11 14.39
N ALA A 162 -13.68 -16.91 13.85
CA ALA A 162 -14.67 -15.84 13.85
C ALA A 162 -15.93 -16.17 13.02
N ALA A 163 -15.84 -17.03 12.01
CA ALA A 163 -16.98 -17.49 11.23
C ALA A 163 -17.81 -18.56 11.95
N GLY A 164 -17.19 -19.38 12.79
CA GLY A 164 -17.87 -20.40 13.60
C GLY A 164 -18.61 -19.87 14.83
N ASP A 165 -18.30 -18.63 15.26
CA ASP A 165 -18.94 -17.94 16.39
C ASP A 165 -20.18 -17.10 15.98
N GLN A 166 -20.59 -17.12 14.70
CA GLN A 166 -21.72 -16.34 14.16
C GLN A 166 -23.05 -17.11 14.13
#